data_AF-A0A7S4IIU4-F1
#
_entry.id   AF-A0A7S4IIU4-F1
#
_cell.length_a   1.000
_cell.length_b   1.000
_cell.length_c   1.000
_cell.angle_alpha   90.00
_cell.angle_beta   90.00
_cell.angle_gamma   90.00
#
_symmetry.space_group_name_H-M   'P 1'
#
loop_
_entity.id
_entity.type
_entity.pdbx_description
1 polymer ?
#
loop_
_entity_poly.entity_id
_entity_poly.type
_entity_poly.pdbx_seq_one_letter_code
_entity_poly.pdbx_strand_id
1 'polypeptide(L)'
;VMSLHESPPFAPPSFAFPDASLWCREQPQWFPDSKAKRCFQCNSIFNVFTRRHHCRLCGGVFCDQCCREKVRVPLFERSQRACVICKQKVRDIVHSGQELLKTQRNNAELLFTPKDPSSPC
;
A
#
# COMPACT_ATOMS: atom_id res chain seq x y z
N VAL A 1 -9.26 29.95 -5.71
CA VAL A 1 -8.60 29.73 -4.40
C VAL A 1 -8.13 28.29 -4.32
N MET A 2 -6.84 28.08 -4.06
CA MET A 2 -6.21 26.77 -4.14
C MET A 2 -6.69 25.82 -3.04
N SER A 3 -6.66 24.53 -3.37
CA SER A 3 -6.93 23.35 -2.56
C SER A 3 -6.67 23.47 -1.06
N LEU A 4 -7.63 22.98 -0.27
CA LEU A 4 -7.34 22.40 1.03
C LEU A 4 -7.63 20.90 0.96
N HIS A 5 -6.62 20.14 0.52
CA HIS A 5 -6.45 18.77 1.00
C HIS A 5 -6.10 18.91 2.48
N GLU A 6 -7.12 19.09 3.34
CA GLU A 6 -6.91 19.06 4.77
C GLU A 6 -6.45 17.65 5.13
N SER A 7 -5.22 17.56 5.61
CA SER A 7 -4.68 16.32 6.15
C SER A 7 -5.58 15.85 7.30
N PRO A 8 -5.96 14.57 7.39
CA PRO A 8 -6.83 14.11 8.47
C PRO A 8 -6.18 14.44 9.83
N PRO A 9 -6.94 14.97 10.81
CA PRO A 9 -6.42 15.60 12.04
C PRO A 9 -5.75 14.65 13.04
N PHE A 10 -5.42 13.43 12.63
CA PHE A 10 -4.79 12.41 13.47
C PHE A 10 -3.73 11.63 12.69
N ALA A 11 -2.73 12.32 12.14
CA ALA A 11 -1.45 11.68 11.89
C ALA A 11 -0.84 11.36 13.26
N PRO A 12 -0.67 10.08 13.67
CA PRO A 12 -0.03 9.78 14.94
C PRO A 12 1.46 10.16 14.86
N PRO A 13 2.02 10.82 15.88
CA PRO A 13 3.42 11.21 15.87
C PRO A 13 4.30 9.95 15.83
N SER A 14 5.23 9.92 14.88
CA SER A 14 6.27 8.89 14.63
C SER A 14 5.91 7.57 13.91
N PHE A 15 4.69 7.35 13.42
CA PHE A 15 4.44 6.24 12.47
C PHE A 15 4.69 6.69 11.02
N ALA A 16 5.94 7.04 10.71
CA ALA A 16 6.35 7.20 9.33
C ALA A 16 5.95 5.92 8.58
N PHE A 17 5.08 6.07 7.58
CA PHE A 17 4.78 4.98 6.67
C PHE A 17 6.12 4.50 6.12
N PRO A 18 6.51 3.22 6.31
CA PRO A 18 7.66 2.71 5.60
C PRO A 18 7.41 2.98 4.12
N ASP A 19 8.45 3.42 3.40
CA ASP A 19 8.42 3.44 1.95
C ASP A 19 7.81 2.12 1.46
N ALA A 20 7.05 2.17 0.38
CA ALA A 20 6.49 1.03 -0.33
C ALA A 20 7.46 -0.16 -0.46
N SER A 21 8.75 0.14 -0.56
CA SER A 21 9.88 -0.79 -0.62
C SER A 21 10.20 -1.53 0.70
N LEU A 22 9.70 -1.05 1.85
CA LEU A 22 10.07 -1.47 3.20
C LEU A 22 9.04 -2.38 3.90
N TRP A 23 8.00 -2.87 3.23
CA TRP A 23 7.15 -3.94 3.78
C TRP A 23 7.88 -5.28 3.99
N CYS A 24 9.22 -5.27 3.83
CA CYS A 24 10.08 -6.43 3.73
C CYS A 24 10.80 -6.83 5.01
N ARG A 25 10.71 -6.09 6.14
CA ARG A 25 11.47 -6.53 7.33
C ARG A 25 10.75 -6.55 8.68
N GLU A 26 9.83 -5.64 8.96
CA GLU A 26 9.18 -5.63 10.29
C GLU A 26 7.69 -5.29 10.18
N GLN A 27 6.86 -6.03 10.92
CA GLN A 27 5.43 -5.69 11.03
C GLN A 27 5.30 -4.36 11.79
N PRO A 28 4.43 -3.44 11.35
CA PRO A 28 4.24 -2.17 12.05
C PRO A 28 3.72 -2.42 13.45
N GLN A 29 4.18 -1.61 14.41
CA GLN A 29 3.61 -1.62 15.74
C GLN A 29 2.13 -1.20 15.67
N TRP A 30 1.26 -1.99 16.29
CA TRP A 30 -0.16 -1.66 16.34
C TRP A 30 -0.42 -0.51 17.30
N PHE A 31 -1.27 0.40 16.87
CA PHE A 31 -1.72 1.48 17.73
C PHE A 31 -2.61 0.91 18.85
N PRO A 32 -2.38 1.29 20.12
CA PRO A 32 -3.14 0.74 21.25
C PRO A 32 -4.64 1.07 21.17
N ASP A 33 -5.48 0.04 21.33
CA ASP A 33 -6.95 0.18 21.26
C ASP A 33 -7.52 1.18 22.26
N SER A 34 -6.93 1.24 23.46
CA SER A 34 -7.32 2.18 24.52
C SER A 34 -7.15 3.64 24.13
N LYS A 35 -6.21 3.94 23.22
CA LYS A 35 -5.93 5.28 22.71
C LYS A 35 -6.75 5.60 21.46
N ALA A 36 -7.21 4.58 20.72
CA ALA A 36 -8.00 4.75 19.51
C ALA A 36 -9.49 4.98 19.85
N LYS A 37 -9.91 6.25 19.89
CA LYS A 37 -11.31 6.63 20.12
C LYS A 37 -12.17 6.63 18.85
N ARG A 38 -11.53 6.81 17.68
CA ARG A 38 -12.21 6.96 16.38
C ARG A 38 -11.46 6.22 15.28
N CYS A 39 -12.19 5.83 14.24
CA CYS A 39 -11.61 5.26 13.02
C CYS A 39 -10.63 6.24 12.38
N PHE A 40 -9.41 5.79 12.06
CA PHE A 40 -8.36 6.63 11.48
C PHE A 40 -8.65 7.06 10.03
N GLN A 41 -9.73 6.58 9.42
CA GLN A 41 -10.15 6.98 8.07
C GLN A 41 -11.45 7.79 8.08
N CYS A 42 -12.56 7.19 8.52
CA CYS A 42 -13.87 7.84 8.47
C CYS A 42 -14.27 8.58 9.75
N ASN A 43 -13.40 8.60 10.76
CA ASN A 43 -13.62 9.30 12.04
C ASN A 43 -14.84 8.82 12.88
N SER A 44 -15.44 7.68 12.51
CA SER A 44 -16.53 7.07 13.28
C SER A 44 -16.06 6.69 14.69
N ILE A 45 -16.93 6.91 15.68
CA ILE A 45 -16.63 6.62 17.08
C ILE A 45 -16.68 5.10 17.29
N PHE A 46 -15.65 4.56 17.93
CA PHE A 46 -15.66 3.16 18.35
C PHE A 46 -16.56 2.96 19.57
N ASN A 47 -17.40 1.93 19.51
CA ASN A 47 -18.34 1.57 20.58
C ASN A 47 -18.60 0.05 20.53
N VAL A 48 -19.62 -0.44 21.23
CA VAL A 48 -19.94 -1.87 21.30
C VAL A 48 -20.39 -2.44 19.93
N PHE A 49 -20.89 -1.61 19.02
CA PHE A 49 -21.31 -2.00 17.67
C PHE A 49 -20.21 -1.73 16.64
N THR A 50 -19.50 -0.60 16.74
CA THR A 50 -18.37 -0.25 15.89
C THR A 50 -17.08 -0.75 16.51
N ARG A 51 -16.67 -1.97 16.15
CA ARG A 51 -15.44 -2.60 16.65
C ARG A 51 -14.18 -2.02 15.99
N ARG A 52 -13.04 -2.19 16.67
CA ARG A 52 -11.70 -1.77 16.23
C ARG A 52 -11.06 -2.85 15.37
N HIS A 53 -10.41 -2.45 14.28
CA HIS A 53 -9.68 -3.33 13.37
C HIS A 53 -8.34 -2.72 12.97
N HIS A 54 -7.24 -3.43 13.19
CA HIS A 54 -5.92 -2.94 12.80
C HIS A 54 -5.60 -3.17 11.31
N CYS A 55 -4.97 -2.19 10.68
CA CYS A 55 -4.28 -2.45 9.42
C CYS A 55 -2.96 -3.16 9.70
N ARG A 56 -2.71 -4.33 9.07
CA ARG A 56 -1.48 -5.09 9.26
C ARG A 56 -0.27 -4.47 8.54
N LEU A 57 -0.51 -3.47 7.69
CA LEU A 57 0.52 -2.79 6.89
C LEU A 57 0.95 -1.44 7.48
N CYS A 58 0.08 -0.74 8.20
CA CYS A 58 0.43 0.54 8.85
C CYS A 58 0.19 0.58 10.37
N GLY A 59 -0.38 -0.47 10.98
CA GLY A 59 -0.63 -0.54 12.42
C GLY A 59 -1.80 0.32 12.94
N GLY A 60 -2.40 1.18 12.10
CA GLY A 60 -3.53 2.05 12.50
C GLY A 60 -4.84 1.31 12.78
N VAL A 61 -5.77 1.97 13.46
CA VAL A 61 -7.07 1.39 13.90
C VAL A 61 -8.24 1.95 13.10
N PHE A 62 -9.08 1.06 12.57
CA PHE A 62 -10.16 1.37 11.64
C PHE A 62 -11.45 0.66 12.04
N CYS A 63 -12.59 1.13 11.53
CA CYS A 63 -13.84 0.35 11.55
C CYS A 63 -13.81 -0.75 10.47
N ASP A 64 -14.77 -1.68 10.50
CA ASP A 64 -14.86 -2.77 9.51
C ASP A 64 -14.90 -2.21 8.08
N GLN A 65 -15.78 -1.25 7.80
CA GLN A 65 -15.90 -0.65 6.45
C GLN A 65 -14.57 -0.11 5.89
N CYS A 66 -13.74 0.49 6.75
CA CYS A 66 -12.44 1.05 6.33
C CYS A 66 -11.30 0.02 6.30
N CYS A 67 -11.50 -1.20 6.81
CA CYS A 67 -10.45 -2.23 6.94
C CYS A 67 -10.99 -3.69 6.84
N ARG A 68 -11.99 -3.92 5.99
CA ARG A 68 -12.67 -5.22 5.85
C ARG A 68 -11.84 -6.26 5.10
N GLU A 69 -11.24 -5.83 4.01
CA GLU A 69 -10.62 -6.71 3.01
C GLU A 69 -9.16 -7.04 3.32
N LYS A 70 -8.68 -8.10 2.69
CA LYS A 70 -7.27 -8.50 2.68
C LYS A 70 -6.65 -8.19 1.32
N VAL A 71 -5.35 -7.90 1.30
CA VAL A 71 -4.58 -7.66 0.07
C VAL A 71 -3.37 -8.60 0.00
N ARG A 72 -3.06 -9.09 -1.20
CA ARG A 72 -1.84 -9.87 -1.45
C ARG A 72 -0.65 -8.91 -1.52
N VAL A 73 0.23 -8.99 -0.53
CA VAL A 73 1.50 -8.25 -0.54
C VAL A 73 2.61 -9.18 -1.04
N PRO A 74 3.42 -8.81 -2.04
CA PRO A 74 4.40 -9.70 -2.69
C PRO A 74 5.32 -10.45 -1.73
N LEU A 75 5.64 -9.85 -0.59
CA LEU A 75 6.62 -10.35 0.38
C LEU A 75 6.02 -11.17 1.53
N PHE A 76 4.70 -11.21 1.64
CA PHE A 76 4.01 -12.00 2.67
C PHE A 76 3.62 -13.34 2.09
N GLU A 77 3.48 -14.38 2.91
CA GLU A 77 2.95 -15.67 2.43
C GLU A 77 1.44 -15.61 2.20
N ARG A 78 0.72 -14.95 3.12
CA ARG A 78 -0.74 -14.84 3.12
C ARG A 78 -1.20 -13.40 2.91
N SER A 79 -2.41 -13.25 2.35
CA SER A 79 -3.06 -11.94 2.22
C SER A 79 -3.29 -11.28 3.58
N GLN A 80 -2.96 -10.00 3.67
CA GLN A 80 -2.97 -9.23 4.92
C GLN A 80 -4.19 -8.31 4.99
N ARG A 81 -4.86 -8.23 6.15
CA ARG A 81 -5.92 -7.24 6.36
C ARG A 81 -5.32 -5.84 6.28
N ALA A 82 -5.86 -5.00 5.41
CA ALA A 82 -5.33 -3.67 5.15
C ALA A 82 -6.45 -2.63 5.12
N CYS A 83 -6.15 -1.41 5.58
CA CYS A 83 -7.05 -0.29 5.40
C CYS A 83 -7.14 0.08 3.91
N VAL A 84 -8.18 0.83 3.54
CA VAL A 84 -8.41 1.27 2.14
C VAL A 84 -7.16 1.93 1.52
N ILE A 85 -6.46 2.78 2.28
CA ILE A 85 -5.25 3.47 1.80
C ILE A 85 -4.12 2.47 1.50
N CYS A 86 -3.82 1.57 2.44
CA CYS A 86 -2.75 0.59 2.24
C CYS A 86 -3.09 -0.40 1.12
N LYS A 87 -4.36 -0.79 0.97
CA LYS A 87 -4.80 -1.60 -0.17
C LYS A 87 -4.48 -0.91 -1.50
N GLN A 88 -4.77 0.39 -1.61
CA GLN A 88 -4.51 1.12 -2.84
C GLN A 88 -3.01 1.20 -3.14
N LYS A 89 -2.19 1.57 -2.14
CA LYS A 89 -0.73 1.61 -2.29
C LYS A 89 -0.14 0.28 -2.79
N VAL A 90 -0.59 -0.85 -2.23
CA VAL A 90 -0.14 -2.18 -2.66
C VAL A 90 -0.50 -2.44 -4.14
N ARG A 91 -1.71 -2.07 -4.57
CA ARG A 91 -2.10 -2.20 -5.98
C ARG A 91 -1.21 -1.35 -6.89
N ASP A 92 -0.96 -0.11 -6.49
CA ASP A 92 -0.14 0.82 -7.27
C ASP A 92 1.28 0.27 -7.48
N ILE A 93 1.92 -0.23 -6.42
CA ILE A 93 3.26 -0.83 -6.50
C ILE A 93 3.29 -2.09 -7.36
N VAL A 94 2.30 -2.97 -7.19
CA VAL A 94 2.21 -4.20 -8.00
C VAL A 94 2.03 -3.84 -9.47
N HIS A 95 1.17 -2.88 -9.79
CA HIS A 95 0.95 -2.44 -11.16
C HIS A 95 2.20 -1.76 -11.75
N SER A 96 2.82 -0.83 -11.02
CA SER A 96 4.08 -0.19 -11.44
C SER A 96 5.20 -1.20 -11.67
N GLY A 97 5.35 -2.20 -10.79
CA GLY A 97 6.32 -3.27 -10.96
C GLY A 97 6.07 -4.12 -12.21
N GLN A 98 4.80 -4.42 -12.50
CA GLN A 98 4.42 -5.16 -13.72
C GLN A 98 4.71 -4.35 -15.00
N GLU A 99 4.40 -3.05 -15.00
CA GLU A 99 4.66 -2.18 -16.15
C GLU A 99 6.17 -2.02 -16.42
N LEU A 100 6.98 -1.89 -15.38
CA LEU A 100 8.45 -1.86 -15.53
C LEU A 100 8.99 -3.16 -16.14
N LEU A 101 8.52 -4.32 -15.68
CA LEU A 101 8.93 -5.62 -16.22
C LEU A 101 8.49 -5.79 -17.69
N LYS A 102 7.29 -5.33 -18.05
CA LYS A 102 6.81 -5.36 -19.44
C LYS A 102 7.66 -4.46 -20.34
N THR A 103 7.92 -3.22 -19.91
CA THR A 103 8.76 -2.29 -20.68
C THR A 103 10.19 -2.80 -20.83
N GLN A 104 10.78 -3.38 -19.78
CA GLN A 104 12.09 -4.03 -19.89
C GLN A 104 12.08 -5.18 -20.89
N ARG A 105 11.05 -6.02 -20.89
CA ARG A 105 10.90 -7.11 -21.85
C ARG A 105 10.78 -6.58 -23.29
N ASN A 106 9.93 -5.58 -23.51
CA ASN A 106 9.72 -4.97 -24.82
C ASN A 106 11.01 -4.29 -25.34
N ASN A 107 11.79 -3.65 -24.45
CA ASN A 107 13.06 -3.03 -24.81
C ASN A 107 14.18 -4.07 -25.05
N ALA A 108 14.17 -5.19 -24.34
CA ALA A 108 15.10 -6.30 -24.58
C ALA A 108 14.82 -6.98 -25.94
N GLU A 109 13.56 -7.02 -26.38
CA GLU A 109 13.17 -7.51 -27.71
C GLU A 109 13.70 -6.63 -28.85
N LEU A 110 13.90 -5.33 -28.61
CA LEU A 110 14.49 -4.37 -29.58
C LEU A 110 16.02 -4.45 -29.69
N LEU A 111 16.71 -5.10 -28.75
CA LEU A 111 18.17 -5.33 -28.77
C LEU A 111 18.56 -6.67 -29.39
N PHE A 112 17.59 -7.55 -29.64
CA PHE A 112 17.76 -8.85 -30.30
C PHE A 112 17.14 -8.91 -31.70
N THR A 113 16.91 -7.76 -32.35
CA THR A 113 16.71 -7.79 -33.80
C THR A 113 18.01 -8.29 -34.44
N PRO A 114 17.98 -9.34 -35.29
CA PRO A 114 19.17 -9.82 -35.97
C PRO A 114 19.83 -8.67 -36.70
N LYS A 115 21.10 -8.39 -36.42
CA LYS A 115 21.91 -7.54 -37.29
C LYS A 115 21.85 -8.15 -38.69
N ASP A 116 21.23 -7.43 -39.61
CA ASP A 116 21.15 -7.77 -41.03
C ASP A 116 22.57 -8.10 -41.56
N PRO A 117 22.83 -9.31 -42.11
CA PRO A 117 24.14 -9.66 -42.66
C PRO A 117 24.43 -9.00 -44.02
N SER A 118 23.76 -7.91 -44.35
CA SER A 118 23.79 -7.25 -45.67
C SER A 118 24.43 -5.85 -45.63
N SER A 119 25.54 -5.69 -44.91
CA SER A 119 26.45 -4.54 -45.12
C SER A 119 27.47 -4.87 -46.21
N PRO A 120 27.74 -3.98 -47.20
CA PRO A 120 28.34 -4.38 -48.47
C PRO A 120 29.88 -4.49 -48.44
N CYS A 121 30.35 -5.52 -49.17
CA CYS A 121 31.70 -5.94 -49.58
C CYS A 121 32.84 -5.90 -48.54
#